data_AF-A0A397YBJ7-F1
#
_entry.id   AF-A0A397YBJ7-F1
#
_cell.length_a   1.000
_cell.length_b   1.000
_cell.length_c   1.000
_cell.angle_alpha   90.00
_cell.angle_beta   90.00
_cell.angle_gamma   90.00
#
_symmetry.space_group_name_H-M   'P 1'
#
loop_
_entity.id
_entity.type
_entity.pdbx_description
1 polymer ?
#
loop_
_entity_poly.entity_id
_entity_poly.type
_entity_poly.pdbx_seq_one_letter_code
_entity_poly.pdbx_strand_id
1 'polypeptide(L)'
;MEETADLLPESLQPTNEPFDVASKKLSCGQITNEEDESLNKKNKCCSDIVSDSNYKTGLNCHQEDQRRTRLVASIVEVETSSSHDGPTRRTIDLGHGSDLIYIQRFLPFQKSWTFFDYLDKHIPWTRPTIRVFGRSCLQPRDTCYVASSGLTPLVYSGYRPDAYSWDDFPPLKDILDAICEALPGSRFNSLLLNRYKGATDYVGWHADDEKLYGPTPEIASLSLGCERDFVLKKKKLQDSSREKRGDGGPAKKRLKKSSGEEDQHSFALKHGSLLVMRGYTQRDWIHSVPKRAKAEGTRINLTFRLVL
;
A
#
# COMPACT_ATOMS: atom_id res chain seq x y z
N MET A 1 66.84 0.41 9.37
CA MET A 1 66.45 1.69 8.77
C MET A 1 64.93 1.75 8.73
N GLU A 2 64.25 1.49 9.85
CA GLU A 2 64.10 2.44 11.00
C GLU A 2 63.32 3.67 10.51
N GLU A 3 62.03 3.85 10.78
CA GLU A 3 61.22 3.46 11.95
C GLU A 3 61.75 4.06 13.26
N THR A 4 61.09 5.13 13.70
CA THR A 4 61.31 5.82 14.97
C THR A 4 60.07 5.63 15.84
N ALA A 5 60.26 5.05 17.03
CA ALA A 5 59.21 4.89 18.03
C ALA A 5 58.99 6.18 18.84
N ASP A 6 57.81 6.29 19.47
CA ASP A 6 57.64 6.76 20.86
C ASP A 6 56.18 6.45 21.30
N LEU A 7 55.99 5.48 22.20
CA LEU A 7 55.79 5.63 23.65
C LEU A 7 54.34 5.88 24.08
N LEU A 8 53.76 4.85 24.71
CA LEU A 8 52.54 4.92 25.54
C LEU A 8 52.86 5.61 26.89
N PRO A 9 51.83 6.07 27.62
CA PRO A 9 51.52 5.30 28.83
C PRO A 9 50.03 5.13 29.19
N GLU A 10 49.80 3.98 29.83
CA GLU A 10 48.87 3.66 30.93
C GLU A 10 47.34 3.86 30.85
N SER A 11 46.70 2.85 31.40
CA SER A 11 45.27 2.63 31.59
C SER A 11 44.66 3.40 32.75
N LEU A 12 43.42 3.85 32.59
CA LEU A 12 42.50 4.12 33.70
C LEU A 12 41.22 3.28 33.52
N GLN A 13 40.85 2.57 34.59
CA GLN A 13 39.65 1.72 34.64
C GLN A 13 38.37 2.56 34.81
N PRO A 14 37.21 2.10 34.31
CA PRO A 14 35.94 2.76 34.57
C PRO A 14 35.43 2.45 35.99
N THR A 15 35.13 3.49 36.77
CA THR A 15 34.43 3.36 38.05
C THR A 15 32.93 3.23 37.85
N ASN A 16 32.36 2.09 38.27
CA ASN A 16 30.92 1.98 38.53
C ASN A 16 30.58 2.65 39.87
N GLU A 17 29.40 3.28 39.95
CA GLU A 17 28.40 3.26 41.05
C GLU A 17 27.30 4.31 40.72
N PRO A 18 26.09 4.26 41.33
CA PRO A 18 24.86 4.51 40.58
C PRO A 18 24.26 5.90 40.80
N PHE A 19 23.44 6.34 39.84
CA PHE A 19 22.54 7.47 40.03
C PHE A 19 21.10 7.02 40.35
N ASP A 20 20.64 7.48 41.50
CA ASP A 20 19.45 6.99 42.20
C ASP A 20 18.14 7.64 41.72
N VAL A 21 17.02 7.00 42.04
CA VAL A 21 15.67 7.35 41.60
C VAL A 21 15.11 8.53 42.40
N ALA A 22 14.83 9.65 41.72
CA ALA A 22 14.16 10.81 42.32
C ALA A 22 12.74 11.03 41.74
N SER A 23 11.75 10.34 42.32
CA SER A 23 10.33 10.52 42.02
C SER A 23 9.82 11.91 42.40
N LYS A 24 9.54 12.79 41.44
CA LYS A 24 8.80 14.04 41.69
C LYS A 24 7.29 13.83 41.55
N LYS A 25 6.63 13.65 42.70
CA LYS A 25 5.19 13.89 42.83
C LYS A 25 4.90 15.38 42.57
N LEU A 26 3.90 15.66 41.74
CA LEU A 26 3.21 16.96 41.72
C LEU A 26 1.75 16.69 42.08
N SER A 27 1.24 17.46 43.04
CA SER A 27 0.00 17.19 43.75
C SER A 27 -0.95 18.38 43.63
N CYS A 28 -2.19 18.06 43.25
CA CYS A 28 -3.43 18.77 43.58
C CYS A 28 -3.59 20.24 43.14
N GLY A 29 -4.59 20.45 42.28
CA GLY A 29 -5.35 21.69 42.18
C GLY A 29 -6.82 21.32 41.95
N GLN A 30 -7.63 21.32 43.01
CA GLN A 30 -9.06 21.05 42.94
C GLN A 30 -9.80 22.26 42.37
N ILE A 31 -10.79 22.03 41.52
CA ILE A 31 -12.03 22.82 41.50
C ILE A 31 -13.19 21.83 41.55
N THR A 32 -14.13 22.11 42.44
CA THR A 32 -15.22 21.24 42.88
C THR A 32 -16.57 21.72 42.34
N ASN A 33 -17.46 20.75 42.07
CA ASN A 33 -18.91 20.84 42.30
C ASN A 33 -19.74 21.76 41.36
N GLU A 34 -21.02 21.52 41.11
CA GLU A 34 -21.95 20.42 41.48
C GLU A 34 -23.09 20.37 40.43
N GLU A 35 -23.78 19.22 40.36
CA GLU A 35 -25.24 18.99 40.17
C GLU A 35 -26.07 19.86 39.17
N ASP A 36 -27.06 19.34 38.44
CA ASP A 36 -28.20 18.59 38.99
C ASP A 36 -28.99 17.77 37.93
N GLU A 37 -29.94 16.97 38.41
CA GLU A 37 -30.74 15.97 37.68
C GLU A 37 -31.88 16.54 36.79
N SER A 38 -32.40 15.69 35.88
CA SER A 38 -33.75 15.08 36.03
C SER A 38 -34.64 14.95 34.76
N LEU A 39 -35.62 14.05 34.87
CA LEU A 39 -36.93 14.03 34.15
C LEU A 39 -37.05 13.54 32.69
N ASN A 40 -36.79 12.25 32.52
CA ASN A 40 -37.76 11.24 32.04
C ASN A 40 -39.18 11.72 31.59
N LYS A 41 -39.61 11.40 30.34
CA LYS A 41 -41.05 11.27 29.97
C LYS A 41 -41.36 10.45 28.69
N LYS A 42 -41.86 9.23 28.91
CA LYS A 42 -42.95 8.47 28.22
C LYS A 42 -43.22 8.61 26.70
N ASN A 43 -43.21 7.44 26.03
CA ASN A 43 -44.32 6.77 25.30
C ASN A 43 -43.83 5.35 24.96
N LYS A 44 -44.44 4.16 25.23
CA LYS A 44 -45.83 3.66 25.29
C LYS A 44 -46.59 3.83 23.96
N CYS A 45 -47.11 2.80 23.28
CA CYS A 45 -47.16 1.32 23.50
C CYS A 45 -46.84 0.59 22.17
N CYS A 46 -46.94 -0.72 21.90
CA CYS A 46 -47.42 -1.98 22.54
C CYS A 46 -46.88 -3.16 21.65
N SER A 47 -46.96 -4.47 21.93
CA SER A 47 -47.40 -5.29 23.08
C SER A 47 -46.93 -6.76 22.86
N ASP A 48 -46.88 -7.55 23.94
CA ASP A 48 -47.22 -8.99 24.16
C ASP A 48 -47.32 -9.95 22.93
N ILE A 49 -46.86 -11.21 22.94
CA ILE A 49 -47.06 -12.27 23.96
C ILE A 49 -45.89 -13.30 23.97
N VAL A 50 -45.23 -13.41 25.13
CA VAL A 50 -44.83 -14.61 25.92
C VAL A 50 -45.03 -16.01 25.28
N SER A 51 -44.02 -16.90 25.29
CA SER A 51 -43.92 -18.02 26.26
C SER A 51 -42.53 -18.66 26.32
N ASP A 52 -41.96 -18.71 27.53
CA ASP A 52 -40.78 -19.49 27.91
C ASP A 52 -41.09 -21.00 28.08
N SER A 53 -40.08 -21.84 27.89
CA SER A 53 -39.67 -22.82 28.92
C SER A 53 -38.31 -23.45 28.64
N ASN A 54 -37.36 -23.21 29.56
CA ASN A 54 -36.25 -24.14 29.84
C ASN A 54 -36.85 -25.43 30.52
N TYR A 55 -36.15 -26.50 30.90
CA TYR A 55 -34.86 -26.62 31.59
C TYR A 55 -34.43 -28.10 31.72
N LYS A 56 -33.11 -28.39 31.62
CA LYS A 56 -32.37 -29.53 32.26
C LYS A 56 -32.81 -30.98 31.84
N THR A 57 -32.01 -32.05 31.88
CA THR A 57 -30.68 -32.40 32.43
C THR A 57 -30.22 -33.72 31.79
N GLY A 58 -28.93 -34.10 31.81
CA GLY A 58 -28.50 -35.51 31.59
C GLY A 58 -27.06 -35.71 31.11
N LEU A 59 -26.32 -36.63 31.75
CA LEU A 59 -24.95 -37.04 31.42
C LEU A 59 -24.91 -38.39 30.68
N ASN A 60 -23.85 -38.61 29.87
CA ASN A 60 -23.23 -39.90 29.46
C ASN A 60 -24.14 -40.97 28.78
N CYS A 61 -23.72 -41.69 27.74
CA CYS A 61 -22.62 -42.67 27.79
C CYS A 61 -22.19 -43.20 26.39
N HIS A 62 -21.46 -44.32 26.38
CA HIS A 62 -20.69 -44.94 25.30
C HIS A 62 -21.50 -45.80 24.29
N GLN A 63 -21.10 -45.70 23.00
CA GLN A 63 -20.67 -46.81 22.11
C GLN A 63 -21.72 -47.83 21.58
N GLU A 64 -21.30 -48.64 20.59
CA GLU A 64 -22.06 -49.59 19.73
C GLU A 64 -22.94 -48.92 18.66
N ASP A 65 -22.69 -48.93 17.34
CA ASP A 65 -22.02 -49.82 16.34
C ASP A 65 -22.95 -50.78 15.56
N GLN A 66 -22.68 -50.90 14.25
CA GLN A 66 -23.09 -51.96 13.32
C GLN A 66 -24.58 -52.22 12.96
N ARG A 67 -25.05 -51.68 11.80
CA ARG A 67 -25.08 -52.39 10.48
C ARG A 67 -26.16 -51.91 9.48
N ARG A 68 -25.78 -51.97 8.18
CA ARG A 68 -26.61 -51.86 6.94
C ARG A 68 -27.24 -50.48 6.70
N THR A 69 -27.32 -49.96 5.46
CA THR A 69 -27.39 -50.66 4.16
C THR A 69 -26.60 -49.92 3.07
N ARG A 70 -26.08 -50.65 2.07
CA ARG A 70 -25.45 -50.08 0.87
C ARG A 70 -26.48 -49.28 0.05
N LEU A 71 -26.11 -48.09 -0.42
CA LEU A 71 -26.55 -47.59 -1.71
C LEU A 71 -25.35 -47.02 -2.47
N VAL A 72 -25.21 -47.41 -3.74
CA VAL A 72 -24.09 -47.02 -4.60
C VAL A 72 -24.33 -45.61 -5.14
N ALA A 73 -23.48 -44.66 -4.76
CA ALA A 73 -23.40 -43.36 -5.43
C ALA A 73 -22.41 -43.49 -6.59
N SER A 74 -22.94 -43.51 -7.81
CA SER A 74 -22.15 -43.48 -9.04
C SER A 74 -21.33 -42.19 -9.12
N ILE A 75 -20.00 -42.33 -9.17
CA ILE A 75 -19.10 -41.24 -9.51
C ILE A 75 -19.38 -40.86 -10.96
N VAL A 76 -20.03 -39.72 -11.16
CA VAL A 76 -20.02 -39.03 -12.45
C VAL A 76 -18.80 -38.12 -12.43
N GLU A 77 -17.76 -38.49 -13.18
CA GLU A 77 -16.68 -37.58 -13.51
C GLU A 77 -17.27 -36.45 -14.36
N VAL A 78 -17.60 -35.34 -13.71
CA VAL A 78 -17.91 -34.10 -14.42
C VAL A 78 -16.59 -33.59 -14.98
N GLU A 79 -16.35 -33.85 -16.26
CA GLU A 79 -15.30 -33.19 -17.03
C GLU A 79 -15.50 -31.67 -16.89
N THR A 80 -14.69 -31.05 -16.03
CA THR A 80 -14.72 -29.60 -15.86
C THR A 80 -14.12 -28.98 -17.10
N SER A 81 -15.00 -28.43 -17.95
CA SER A 81 -14.63 -27.62 -19.10
C SER A 81 -13.57 -26.60 -18.70
N SER A 82 -12.52 -26.49 -19.51
CA SER A 82 -11.28 -25.75 -19.19
C SER A 82 -11.51 -24.24 -19.05
N SER A 83 -12.01 -23.84 -17.87
CA SER A 83 -12.16 -22.44 -17.51
C SER A 83 -10.79 -21.77 -17.54
N HIS A 84 -10.72 -20.62 -18.19
CA HIS A 84 -9.48 -19.87 -18.31
C HIS A 84 -9.13 -19.24 -16.96
N ASP A 85 -8.55 -20.01 -16.03
CA ASP A 85 -8.22 -19.53 -14.68
C ASP A 85 -6.78 -18.99 -14.52
N GLY A 86 -5.98 -19.08 -15.58
CA GLY A 86 -4.59 -18.61 -15.57
C GLY A 86 -4.40 -17.08 -15.48
N PRO A 87 -3.17 -16.63 -15.17
CA PRO A 87 -2.79 -15.22 -15.14
C PRO A 87 -2.97 -14.56 -16.51
N THR A 88 -3.87 -13.57 -16.59
CA THR A 88 -4.06 -12.78 -17.82
C THR A 88 -3.06 -11.63 -17.86
N ARG A 89 -1.98 -11.79 -18.62
CA ARG A 89 -0.95 -10.76 -18.89
C ARG A 89 -1.32 -9.94 -20.13
N ARG A 90 -1.14 -8.62 -20.05
CA ARG A 90 -1.25 -7.67 -21.17
C ARG A 90 -0.08 -6.70 -21.12
N THR A 91 0.51 -6.38 -22.26
CA THR A 91 1.47 -5.29 -22.41
C THR A 91 0.79 -4.14 -23.15
N ILE A 92 0.98 -2.91 -22.69
CA ILE A 92 0.48 -1.68 -23.32
C ILE A 92 1.68 -0.81 -23.65
N ASP A 93 1.91 -0.56 -24.94
CA ASP A 93 2.86 0.46 -25.39
C ASP A 93 2.23 1.85 -25.20
N LEU A 94 2.93 2.73 -24.47
CA LEU A 94 2.55 4.12 -24.25
C LEU A 94 3.31 5.07 -25.20
N GLY A 95 4.11 4.52 -26.11
CA GLY A 95 4.97 5.24 -27.04
C GLY A 95 6.28 5.74 -26.41
N HIS A 96 7.22 6.12 -27.28
CA HIS A 96 8.54 6.66 -26.92
C HIS A 96 9.37 5.80 -25.96
N GLY A 97 9.16 4.48 -25.93
CA GLY A 97 9.84 3.57 -25.00
C GLY A 97 9.29 3.66 -23.57
N SER A 98 8.03 4.02 -23.40
CA SER A 98 7.26 3.85 -22.16
C SER A 98 6.30 2.69 -22.34
N ASP A 99 6.30 1.71 -21.44
CA ASP A 99 5.40 0.56 -21.49
C ASP A 99 4.84 0.19 -20.11
N LEU A 100 3.65 -0.43 -20.14
CA LEU A 100 3.00 -1.03 -18.98
C LEU A 100 2.82 -2.53 -19.19
N ILE A 101 2.99 -3.30 -18.12
CA ILE A 101 2.60 -4.70 -18.07
C ILE A 101 1.52 -4.84 -16.99
N TYR A 102 0.33 -5.32 -17.35
CA TYR A 102 -0.74 -5.63 -16.40
C TYR A 102 -1.00 -7.14 -16.36
N ILE A 103 -0.97 -7.72 -15.16
CA ILE A 103 -1.26 -9.13 -14.90
C ILE A 103 -2.43 -9.20 -13.91
N GLN A 104 -3.63 -9.47 -14.40
CA GLN A 104 -4.87 -9.31 -13.63
C GLN A 104 -5.01 -10.30 -12.46
N ARG A 105 -4.52 -11.53 -12.64
CA ARG A 105 -4.51 -12.60 -11.63
C ARG A 105 -3.06 -13.06 -11.43
N PHE A 106 -2.21 -12.16 -10.95
CA PHE A 106 -0.79 -12.45 -10.74
C PHE A 106 -0.59 -13.38 -9.55
N LEU A 107 -1.25 -13.10 -8.43
CA LEU A 107 -1.30 -14.01 -7.29
C LEU A 107 -2.61 -14.83 -7.30
N PRO A 108 -2.56 -16.11 -6.86
CA PRO A 108 -3.77 -16.88 -6.59
C PRO A 108 -4.69 -16.20 -5.57
N PHE A 109 -6.00 -16.38 -5.70
CA PHE A 109 -7.01 -15.71 -4.86
C PHE A 109 -6.76 -15.94 -3.36
N GLN A 110 -6.56 -17.19 -2.94
CA GLN A 110 -6.35 -17.51 -1.52
C GLN A 110 -5.05 -16.90 -0.98
N LYS A 111 -3.94 -17.00 -1.72
CA LYS A 111 -2.63 -16.43 -1.33
C LYS A 111 -2.70 -14.90 -1.21
N SER A 112 -3.46 -14.26 -2.09
CA SER A 112 -3.71 -12.82 -2.07
C SER A 112 -4.44 -12.37 -0.80
N TRP A 113 -5.43 -13.14 -0.32
CA TRP A 113 -6.10 -12.88 0.96
C TRP A 113 -5.20 -13.14 2.17
N THR A 114 -4.40 -14.20 2.16
CA THR A 114 -3.41 -14.47 3.22
C THR A 114 -2.43 -13.31 3.39
N PHE A 115 -1.88 -12.79 2.28
CA PHE A 115 -1.02 -11.61 2.33
C PHE A 115 -1.77 -10.34 2.74
N PHE A 116 -3.00 -10.13 2.25
CA PHE A 116 -3.80 -8.96 2.63
C PHE A 116 -4.04 -8.91 4.14
N ASP A 117 -4.51 -10.01 4.73
CA ASP A 117 -4.84 -10.10 6.15
C ASP A 117 -3.62 -9.88 7.05
N TYR A 118 -2.49 -10.50 6.69
CA TYR A 118 -1.22 -10.28 7.39
C TYR A 118 -0.79 -8.80 7.33
N LEU A 119 -0.79 -8.20 6.13
CA LEU A 119 -0.30 -6.84 5.94
C LEU A 119 -1.21 -5.78 6.58
N ASP A 120 -2.53 -5.98 6.62
CA ASP A 120 -3.42 -5.01 7.27
C ASP A 120 -3.25 -5.00 8.80
N LYS A 121 -2.96 -6.17 9.39
CA LYS A 121 -2.80 -6.37 10.84
C LYS A 121 -1.41 -6.05 11.37
N HIS A 122 -0.34 -6.45 10.66
CA HIS A 122 1.02 -6.47 11.21
C HIS A 122 1.92 -5.30 10.75
N ILE A 123 1.60 -4.63 9.65
CA ILE A 123 2.41 -3.48 9.19
C ILE A 123 2.15 -2.27 10.12
N PRO A 124 3.21 -1.57 10.58
CA PRO A 124 3.10 -0.35 11.39
C PRO A 124 2.71 0.85 10.51
N TRP A 125 1.44 0.90 10.13
CA TRP A 125 0.88 1.92 9.25
C TRP A 125 0.94 3.32 9.87
N THR A 126 1.65 4.25 9.20
CA THR A 126 1.72 5.66 9.60
C THR A 126 1.01 6.56 8.59
N ARG A 127 0.46 7.72 9.01
CA ARG A 127 -0.15 8.71 8.11
C ARG A 127 0.64 10.04 8.20
N PRO A 128 1.73 10.19 7.42
CA PRO A 128 2.65 11.31 7.57
C PRO A 128 2.06 12.63 7.08
N THR A 129 2.63 13.74 7.55
CA THR A 129 2.43 15.07 6.96
C THR A 129 3.42 15.27 5.82
N ILE A 130 2.92 15.64 4.64
CA ILE A 130 3.70 15.92 3.44
C ILE A 130 3.53 17.39 3.01
N ARG A 131 4.47 17.92 2.22
CA ARG A 131 4.40 19.28 1.64
C ARG A 131 3.98 19.21 0.17
N VAL A 132 2.82 19.75 -0.14
CA VAL A 132 2.26 19.81 -1.51
C VAL A 132 1.91 21.27 -1.84
N PHE A 133 2.42 21.79 -2.97
CA PHE A 133 2.31 23.20 -3.36
C PHE A 133 2.68 24.19 -2.24
N GLY A 134 3.75 23.88 -1.48
CA GLY A 134 4.25 24.70 -0.37
C GLY A 134 3.43 24.60 0.93
N ARG A 135 2.31 23.87 0.95
CA ARG A 135 1.45 23.69 2.12
C ARG A 135 1.66 22.31 2.74
N SER A 136 1.73 22.24 4.07
CA SER A 136 1.72 20.98 4.80
C SER A 136 0.31 20.40 4.84
N CYS A 137 0.15 19.12 4.53
CA CYS A 137 -1.12 18.40 4.67
C CYS A 137 -0.88 16.94 5.10
N LEU A 138 -1.85 16.36 5.82
CA LEU A 138 -1.83 14.93 6.09
C LEU A 138 -1.99 14.14 4.78
N GLN A 139 -1.15 13.13 4.59
CA GLN A 139 -1.24 12.25 3.44
C GLN A 139 -2.60 11.49 3.48
N PRO A 140 -3.39 11.48 2.39
CA PRO A 140 -4.70 10.85 2.36
C PRO A 140 -4.61 9.34 2.08
N ARG A 141 -3.72 8.65 2.79
CA ARG A 141 -3.51 7.19 2.84
C ARG A 141 -2.45 6.89 3.91
N ASP A 142 -2.49 5.71 4.52
CA ASP A 142 -1.39 5.28 5.39
C ASP A 142 -0.24 4.71 4.55
N THR A 143 0.97 4.73 5.08
CA THR A 143 2.19 4.21 4.44
C THR A 143 3.09 3.48 5.42
N CYS A 144 3.90 2.56 4.89
CA CYS A 144 5.09 1.99 5.52
C CYS A 144 6.17 1.86 4.44
N TYR A 145 7.44 2.01 4.81
CA TYR A 145 8.58 1.91 3.89
C TYR A 145 9.51 0.79 4.36
N VAL A 146 9.84 -0.13 3.45
CA VAL A 146 10.73 -1.26 3.67
C VAL A 146 11.86 -1.16 2.66
N ALA A 147 13.10 -1.33 3.09
CA ALA A 147 14.26 -1.19 2.20
C ALA A 147 15.45 -2.03 2.69
N SER A 148 16.32 -2.41 1.76
CA SER A 148 17.62 -2.98 2.12
C SER A 148 18.49 -1.94 2.84
N SER A 149 19.38 -2.41 3.71
CA SER A 149 20.32 -1.55 4.44
C SER A 149 21.31 -0.86 3.50
N GLY A 150 21.81 0.32 3.90
CA GLY A 150 22.81 1.09 3.16
C GLY A 150 22.31 1.87 1.94
N LEU A 151 21.02 1.79 1.59
CA LEU A 151 20.45 2.51 0.45
C LEU A 151 20.32 4.03 0.70
N THR A 152 20.40 4.80 -0.39
CA THR A 152 20.11 6.25 -0.39
C THR A 152 18.73 6.52 0.22
N PRO A 153 18.59 7.37 1.26
CA PRO A 153 17.30 7.62 1.90
C PRO A 153 16.25 8.17 0.94
N LEU A 154 15.08 7.55 0.90
CA LEU A 154 13.92 8.05 0.18
C LEU A 154 13.46 9.39 0.77
N VAL A 155 13.26 10.39 -0.08
CA VAL A 155 12.63 11.67 0.29
C VAL A 155 11.65 12.05 -0.80
N TYR A 156 10.36 12.17 -0.46
CA TYR A 156 9.31 12.57 -1.39
C TYR A 156 8.43 13.65 -0.75
N SER A 157 8.04 14.68 -1.51
CA SER A 157 7.16 15.77 -1.03
C SER A 157 7.61 16.39 0.31
N GLY A 158 8.93 16.48 0.55
CA GLY A 158 9.50 17.01 1.80
C GLY A 158 9.35 16.10 3.04
N TYR A 159 8.91 14.85 2.87
CA TYR A 159 8.87 13.82 3.90
C TYR A 159 9.93 12.75 3.63
N ARG A 160 10.56 12.25 4.69
CA ARG A 160 11.53 11.15 4.70
C ARG A 160 10.97 10.05 5.61
N PRO A 161 10.53 8.90 5.08
CA PRO A 161 10.19 7.76 5.92
C PRO A 161 11.45 7.11 6.49
N ASP A 162 11.34 6.59 7.71
CA ASP A 162 12.29 5.60 8.22
C ASP A 162 12.00 4.24 7.54
N ALA A 163 13.06 3.48 7.27
CA ALA A 163 12.98 2.20 6.57
C ALA A 163 13.01 1.04 7.56
N TYR A 164 12.03 0.15 7.45
CA TYR A 164 12.06 -1.17 8.08
C TYR A 164 12.89 -2.17 7.25
N SER A 165 13.39 -3.21 7.89
CA SER A 165 14.05 -4.34 7.22
C SER A 165 13.02 -5.23 6.52
N TRP A 166 13.47 -5.94 5.49
CA TRP A 166 12.72 -7.06 4.90
C TRP A 166 12.53 -8.22 5.88
N ASP A 167 13.37 -8.32 6.92
CA ASP A 167 13.25 -9.32 7.99
C ASP A 167 12.12 -9.03 8.97
N ASP A 168 11.71 -7.76 9.12
CA ASP A 168 10.64 -7.35 10.04
C ASP A 168 9.26 -7.89 9.58
N PHE A 169 9.11 -8.12 8.27
CA PHE A 169 7.86 -8.57 7.65
C PHE A 169 8.12 -9.69 6.61
N PRO A 170 8.45 -10.93 7.04
CA PRO A 170 8.91 -12.00 6.15
C PRO A 170 8.03 -12.27 4.91
N PRO A 171 6.67 -12.22 4.97
CA PRO A 171 5.83 -12.41 3.77
C PRO A 171 6.06 -11.40 2.64
N LEU A 172 6.73 -10.27 2.89
CA LEU A 172 7.14 -9.35 1.82
C LEU A 172 8.24 -9.92 0.92
N LYS A 173 9.06 -10.85 1.43
CA LYS A 173 10.06 -11.57 0.63
C LYS A 173 9.39 -12.55 -0.33
N ASP A 174 8.43 -13.35 0.16
CA ASP A 174 7.64 -14.26 -0.67
C ASP A 174 6.91 -13.55 -1.83
N ILE A 175 6.49 -12.29 -1.61
CA ILE A 175 5.89 -11.45 -2.64
C ILE A 175 6.97 -10.94 -3.62
N LEU A 176 8.10 -10.45 -3.12
CA LEU A 176 9.22 -9.98 -3.94
C LEU A 176 9.76 -11.09 -4.86
N ASP A 177 9.92 -12.30 -4.34
CA ASP A 177 10.40 -13.46 -5.09
C ASP A 177 9.42 -13.82 -6.21
N ALA A 178 8.12 -13.91 -5.92
CA ALA A 178 7.09 -14.14 -6.93
C ALA A 178 7.05 -13.06 -8.02
N ILE A 179 7.34 -11.79 -7.67
CA ILE A 179 7.45 -10.69 -8.65
C ILE A 179 8.71 -10.86 -9.51
N CYS A 180 9.85 -11.25 -8.93
CA CYS A 180 11.10 -11.51 -9.65
C CYS A 180 10.98 -12.74 -10.58
N GLU A 181 10.24 -13.77 -10.19
CA GLU A 181 9.92 -14.93 -11.03
C GLU A 181 9.07 -14.55 -12.25
N ALA A 182 8.02 -13.73 -12.05
CA ALA A 182 7.14 -13.28 -13.14
C ALA A 182 7.78 -12.20 -14.05
N LEU A 183 8.84 -11.54 -13.57
CA LEU A 183 9.62 -10.52 -14.27
C LEU A 183 11.12 -10.89 -14.30
N PRO A 184 11.53 -11.92 -15.07
CA PRO A 184 12.93 -12.34 -15.11
C PRO A 184 13.88 -11.21 -15.51
N GLY A 185 14.97 -11.07 -14.76
CA GLY A 185 15.96 -9.98 -14.94
C GLY A 185 15.67 -8.73 -14.09
N SER A 186 14.44 -8.50 -13.65
CA SER A 186 14.09 -7.39 -12.78
C SER A 186 14.71 -7.53 -11.38
N ARG A 187 14.93 -6.41 -10.70
CA ARG A 187 15.48 -6.33 -9.34
C ARG A 187 14.79 -5.23 -8.59
N PHE A 188 14.52 -5.44 -7.30
CA PHE A 188 13.95 -4.43 -6.41
C PHE A 188 14.61 -4.57 -5.04
N ASN A 189 14.88 -3.44 -4.38
CA ASN A 189 15.52 -3.39 -3.04
C ASN A 189 14.80 -2.44 -2.07
N SER A 190 13.75 -1.76 -2.55
CA SER A 190 12.89 -0.88 -1.76
C SER A 190 11.41 -1.10 -2.10
N LEU A 191 10.56 -0.85 -1.11
CA LEU A 191 9.12 -1.07 -1.17
C LEU A 191 8.39 0.02 -0.38
N LEU A 192 7.53 0.79 -1.06
CA LEU A 192 6.58 1.69 -0.41
C LEU A 192 5.20 1.02 -0.37
N LEU A 193 4.78 0.62 0.83
CA LEU A 193 3.42 0.15 1.08
C LEU A 193 2.47 1.34 1.24
N ASN A 194 1.28 1.23 0.67
CA ASN A 194 0.23 2.26 0.72
C ASN A 194 -1.11 1.61 1.08
N ARG A 195 -1.73 2.01 2.20
CA ARG A 195 -3.06 1.53 2.62
C ARG A 195 -4.10 2.65 2.47
N TYR A 196 -5.12 2.36 1.66
CA TYR A 196 -6.28 3.22 1.42
C TYR A 196 -7.46 2.63 2.19
N LYS A 197 -7.97 3.32 3.21
CA LYS A 197 -9.04 2.79 4.09
C LYS A 197 -10.45 2.83 3.48
N GLY A 198 -10.63 3.55 2.38
CA GLY A 198 -11.90 3.62 1.67
C GLY A 198 -11.97 4.75 0.64
N ALA A 199 -13.19 5.23 0.38
CA ALA A 199 -13.55 6.14 -0.70
C ALA A 199 -12.80 7.49 -0.74
N THR A 200 -12.43 8.02 0.43
CA THR A 200 -11.84 9.36 0.61
C THR A 200 -10.31 9.38 0.51
N ASP A 201 -9.65 8.25 0.75
CA ASP A 201 -8.20 8.09 0.61
C ASP A 201 -7.81 8.03 -0.88
N TYR A 202 -6.67 8.63 -1.26
CA TYR A 202 -6.22 8.77 -2.64
C TYR A 202 -4.71 9.02 -2.75
N VAL A 203 -4.18 9.03 -3.97
CA VAL A 203 -2.91 9.71 -4.29
C VAL A 203 -3.16 10.65 -5.48
N GLY A 204 -2.58 11.85 -5.42
CA GLY A 204 -2.71 12.85 -6.48
C GLY A 204 -1.94 12.49 -7.74
N TRP A 205 -1.98 13.39 -8.74
CA TRP A 205 -1.15 13.25 -9.94
C TRP A 205 0.33 13.43 -9.61
N HIS A 206 1.14 12.40 -9.85
CA HIS A 206 2.59 12.37 -9.63
C HIS A 206 3.26 11.43 -10.62
N ALA A 207 4.59 11.44 -10.64
CA ALA A 207 5.42 10.37 -11.20
C ALA A 207 6.43 9.97 -10.13
N ASP A 208 6.93 8.74 -10.21
CA ASP A 208 8.02 8.26 -9.36
C ASP A 208 9.36 8.63 -10.02
N ASP A 209 9.66 9.95 -10.07
CA ASP A 209 10.85 10.52 -10.71
C ASP A 209 11.94 11.00 -9.71
N GLU A 210 11.95 10.44 -8.49
CA GLU A 210 13.04 10.62 -7.54
C GLU A 210 14.39 10.13 -8.12
N LYS A 211 15.41 10.99 -8.04
CA LYS A 211 16.74 10.76 -8.65
C LYS A 211 17.39 9.41 -8.28
N LEU A 212 17.09 8.89 -7.10
CA LEU A 212 17.63 7.64 -6.56
C LEU A 212 17.12 6.38 -7.30
N TYR A 213 16.08 6.50 -8.14
CA TYR A 213 15.59 5.42 -9.00
C TYR A 213 16.17 5.46 -10.43
N GLY A 214 16.99 6.47 -10.76
CA GLY A 214 17.57 6.65 -12.10
C GLY A 214 16.58 7.17 -13.16
N PRO A 215 17.01 7.22 -14.44
CA PRO A 215 16.25 7.88 -15.51
C PRO A 215 15.12 7.04 -16.13
N THR A 216 15.17 5.71 -15.95
CA THR A 216 14.21 4.74 -16.51
C THR A 216 13.88 3.65 -15.49
N PRO A 217 13.26 4.02 -14.35
CA PRO A 217 13.02 3.06 -13.29
C PRO A 217 11.97 2.02 -13.70
N GLU A 218 12.25 0.76 -13.39
CA GLU A 218 11.22 -0.28 -13.39
C GLU A 218 10.53 -0.31 -12.03
N ILE A 219 9.20 -0.26 -12.06
CA ILE A 219 8.36 -0.16 -10.86
C ILE A 219 7.26 -1.21 -10.94
N ALA A 220 7.24 -2.12 -9.95
CA ALA A 220 6.22 -3.17 -9.85
C ALA A 220 5.23 -2.85 -8.72
N SER A 221 3.93 -2.82 -9.03
CA SER A 221 2.85 -2.39 -8.14
C SER A 221 1.81 -3.49 -7.96
N LEU A 222 1.90 -4.23 -6.86
CA LEU A 222 0.92 -5.26 -6.47
C LEU A 222 -0.26 -4.63 -5.73
N SER A 223 -1.49 -5.04 -6.08
CA SER A 223 -2.73 -4.59 -5.46
C SER A 223 -3.44 -5.72 -4.71
N LEU A 224 -3.81 -5.47 -3.45
CA LEU A 224 -4.53 -6.38 -2.56
C LEU A 224 -5.74 -5.67 -1.92
N GLY A 225 -6.77 -6.43 -1.57
CA GLY A 225 -8.02 -5.89 -1.02
C GLY A 225 -8.95 -5.29 -2.10
N CYS A 226 -9.59 -4.16 -1.78
CA CYS A 226 -10.60 -3.48 -2.60
C CYS A 226 -10.04 -2.99 -3.95
N GLU A 227 -10.83 -3.17 -5.03
CA GLU A 227 -10.49 -2.69 -6.38
C GLU A 227 -10.46 -1.16 -6.44
N ARG A 228 -9.46 -0.59 -7.12
CA ARG A 228 -9.37 0.86 -7.35
C ARG A 228 -8.86 1.17 -8.76
N ASP A 229 -9.40 2.23 -9.35
CA ASP A 229 -8.86 2.80 -10.58
C ASP A 229 -7.44 3.34 -10.33
N PHE A 230 -6.53 2.95 -11.22
CA PHE A 230 -5.26 3.62 -11.44
C PHE A 230 -5.36 4.31 -12.80
N VAL A 231 -5.22 5.64 -12.80
CA VAL A 231 -5.27 6.44 -14.03
C VAL A 231 -3.92 7.04 -14.33
N LEU A 232 -3.51 6.98 -15.59
CA LEU A 232 -2.25 7.49 -16.13
C LEU A 232 -2.58 8.51 -17.21
N LYS A 233 -1.90 9.66 -17.25
CA LYS A 233 -2.02 10.62 -18.35
C LYS A 233 -0.67 11.21 -18.74
N LYS A 234 -0.52 11.59 -20.00
CA LYS A 234 0.75 12.11 -20.51
C LYS A 234 1.07 13.46 -19.85
N LYS A 235 2.32 13.67 -19.46
CA LYS A 235 2.79 14.99 -19.01
C LYS A 235 2.66 15.95 -20.19
N LYS A 236 2.01 17.09 -19.99
CA LYS A 236 2.01 18.15 -21.01
C LYS A 236 3.44 18.63 -21.15
N LEU A 237 4.03 18.47 -22.33
CA LEU A 237 5.22 19.22 -22.71
C LEU A 237 4.91 20.70 -22.45
N GLN A 238 5.68 21.33 -21.58
CA GLN A 238 5.70 22.78 -21.56
C GLN A 238 6.37 23.17 -22.87
N ASP A 239 5.59 23.68 -23.83
CA ASP A 239 6.12 24.42 -24.96
C ASP A 239 7.00 25.53 -24.38
N SER A 240 8.31 25.32 -24.42
CA SER A 240 9.34 26.28 -24.02
C SER A 240 9.43 27.37 -25.07
N SER A 241 8.32 28.09 -25.21
CA SER A 241 8.10 29.32 -25.97
C SER A 241 8.84 30.49 -25.33
N ARG A 242 10.15 30.29 -25.12
CA ARG A 242 11.20 31.29 -25.06
C ARG A 242 11.86 31.46 -26.43
N GLU A 243 11.11 31.27 -27.51
CA GLU A 243 11.37 32.08 -28.71
C GLU A 243 11.23 33.54 -28.29
N LYS A 244 12.37 34.24 -28.21
CA LYS A 244 12.39 35.69 -28.06
C LYS A 244 11.56 36.27 -29.19
N ARG A 245 10.53 37.06 -28.85
CA ARG A 245 9.72 37.77 -29.85
C ARG A 245 10.59 38.80 -30.58
N GLY A 246 11.13 38.39 -31.73
CA GLY A 246 11.45 39.29 -32.82
C GLY A 246 10.18 39.52 -33.65
N ASP A 247 9.64 40.72 -33.53
CA ASP A 247 8.81 41.44 -34.52
C ASP A 247 7.45 40.89 -35.03
N GLY A 248 6.43 41.76 -34.94
CA GLY A 248 5.53 42.11 -36.05
C GLY A 248 4.39 41.18 -36.52
N GLY A 249 4.46 39.86 -36.33
CA GLY A 249 3.52 38.94 -37.01
C GLY A 249 2.09 38.84 -36.42
N PRO A 250 1.00 38.88 -37.23
CA PRO A 250 -0.37 38.72 -36.73
C PRO A 250 -0.64 37.28 -36.23
N ALA A 251 -1.41 37.18 -35.14
CA ALA A 251 -1.63 35.92 -34.43
C ALA A 251 -2.38 34.87 -35.28
N LYS A 252 -1.66 33.85 -35.76
CA LYS A 252 -2.27 32.66 -36.36
C LYS A 252 -3.17 31.97 -35.33
N LYS A 253 -4.45 31.77 -35.67
CA LYS A 253 -5.42 31.03 -34.84
C LYS A 253 -4.82 29.68 -34.45
N ARG A 254 -4.57 29.46 -33.16
CA ARG A 254 -4.14 28.16 -32.62
C ARG A 254 -5.23 27.13 -32.92
N LEU A 255 -4.99 26.23 -33.87
CA LEU A 255 -5.82 25.04 -34.02
C LEU A 255 -5.77 24.28 -32.70
N LYS A 256 -6.91 24.18 -32.04
CA LYS A 256 -7.09 23.44 -30.79
C LYS A 256 -7.09 21.95 -31.12
N LYS A 257 -5.92 21.37 -31.40
CA LYS A 257 -5.77 19.94 -31.72
C LYS A 257 -6.38 19.14 -30.57
N SER A 258 -7.32 18.28 -30.90
CA SER A 258 -8.09 17.45 -29.97
C SER A 258 -7.23 16.30 -29.45
N SER A 259 -6.30 16.60 -28.54
CA SER A 259 -5.50 15.63 -27.77
C SER A 259 -6.35 14.98 -26.68
N GLY A 260 -7.48 14.36 -27.08
CA GLY A 260 -8.62 14.10 -26.20
C GLY A 260 -8.57 12.77 -25.45
N GLU A 261 -8.15 11.69 -26.13
CA GLU A 261 -8.31 10.32 -25.61
C GLU A 261 -7.01 9.49 -25.63
N GLU A 262 -6.12 9.65 -26.62
CA GLU A 262 -4.84 8.90 -26.68
C GLU A 262 -3.84 9.26 -25.56
N ASP A 263 -4.04 10.37 -24.85
CA ASP A 263 -3.15 10.85 -23.78
C ASP A 263 -3.55 10.37 -22.37
N GLN A 264 -4.52 9.45 -22.23
CA GLN A 264 -4.96 8.93 -20.93
C GLN A 264 -5.33 7.43 -20.95
N HIS A 265 -4.86 6.69 -19.94
CA HIS A 265 -5.21 5.30 -19.68
C HIS A 265 -5.83 5.13 -18.29
N SER A 266 -6.66 4.10 -18.12
CA SER A 266 -7.30 3.75 -16.85
C SER A 266 -7.31 2.24 -16.66
N PHE A 267 -6.90 1.79 -15.47
CA PHE A 267 -6.79 0.38 -15.11
C PHE A 267 -7.53 0.12 -13.81
N ALA A 268 -8.50 -0.79 -13.83
CA ALA A 268 -9.12 -1.33 -12.63
C ALA A 268 -8.14 -2.31 -11.97
N LEU A 269 -7.41 -1.85 -10.93
CA LEU A 269 -6.43 -2.68 -10.23
C LEU A 269 -7.14 -3.57 -9.21
N LYS A 270 -7.27 -4.85 -9.58
CA LYS A 270 -8.00 -5.88 -8.84
C LYS A 270 -7.17 -6.49 -7.71
N HIS A 271 -7.85 -7.21 -6.83
CA HIS A 271 -7.23 -8.06 -5.82
C HIS A 271 -6.28 -9.09 -6.49
N GLY A 272 -5.04 -9.17 -6.02
CA GLY A 272 -4.01 -10.08 -6.56
C GLY A 272 -3.42 -9.66 -7.91
N SER A 273 -3.69 -8.43 -8.38
CA SER A 273 -3.19 -7.93 -9.68
C SER A 273 -1.86 -7.20 -9.56
N LEU A 274 -1.01 -7.35 -10.59
CA LEU A 274 0.29 -6.68 -10.71
C LEU A 274 0.26 -5.71 -11.90
N LEU A 275 0.62 -4.45 -11.65
CA LEU A 275 0.91 -3.47 -12.69
C LEU A 275 2.41 -3.12 -12.64
N VAL A 276 3.09 -3.20 -13.78
CA VAL A 276 4.50 -2.81 -13.92
C VAL A 276 4.58 -1.59 -14.83
N MET A 277 5.36 -0.59 -14.43
CA MET A 277 5.69 0.60 -15.22
C MET A 277 7.18 0.55 -15.57
N ARG A 278 7.52 0.75 -16.85
CA ARG A 278 8.88 0.55 -17.37
C ARG A 278 9.32 1.67 -18.30
N GLY A 279 10.61 1.65 -18.64
CA GLY A 279 11.24 2.57 -19.58
C GLY A 279 11.05 4.04 -19.17
N TYR A 280 10.56 4.87 -20.09
CA TYR A 280 10.38 6.30 -19.85
C TYR A 280 9.05 6.69 -19.19
N THR A 281 8.28 5.73 -18.67
CA THR A 281 6.93 6.00 -18.11
C THR A 281 6.94 7.10 -17.04
N GLN A 282 7.88 7.07 -16.09
CA GLN A 282 7.95 8.13 -15.07
C GLN A 282 8.47 9.46 -15.61
N ARG A 283 9.22 9.47 -16.72
CA ARG A 283 9.66 10.70 -17.41
C ARG A 283 8.48 11.38 -18.10
N ASP A 284 7.67 10.63 -18.84
CA ASP A 284 6.71 11.16 -19.81
C ASP A 284 5.25 11.15 -19.36
N TRP A 285 4.91 10.37 -18.33
CA TRP A 285 3.55 10.20 -17.83
C TRP A 285 3.44 10.53 -16.33
N ILE A 286 2.23 10.83 -15.88
CA ILE A 286 1.88 11.00 -14.46
C ILE A 286 0.65 10.15 -14.13
N HIS A 287 0.66 9.52 -12.97
CA HIS A 287 -0.40 8.62 -12.49
C HIS A 287 -1.08 9.13 -11.21
N SER A 288 -2.27 8.60 -10.93
CA SER A 288 -3.00 8.81 -9.67
C SER A 288 -3.94 7.64 -9.35
N VAL A 289 -4.25 7.46 -8.06
CA VAL A 289 -5.35 6.61 -7.58
C VAL A 289 -6.41 7.54 -7.00
N PRO A 290 -7.45 7.92 -7.77
CA PRO A 290 -8.41 8.94 -7.37
C PRO A 290 -9.37 8.46 -6.28
N LYS A 291 -10.07 9.43 -5.67
CA LYS A 291 -11.24 9.16 -4.82
C LYS A 291 -12.34 8.48 -5.61
N ARG A 292 -13.05 7.56 -4.96
CA ARG A 292 -14.16 6.78 -5.55
C ARG A 292 -15.20 6.49 -4.48
N ALA A 293 -16.41 7.06 -4.62
CA ALA A 293 -17.48 6.89 -3.64
C ALA A 293 -17.81 5.41 -3.35
N LYS A 294 -17.74 4.55 -4.39
CA LYS A 294 -18.00 3.10 -4.32
C LYS A 294 -16.82 2.25 -3.82
N ALA A 295 -15.71 2.86 -3.37
CA ALA A 295 -14.59 2.12 -2.80
C ALA A 295 -14.82 1.87 -1.30
N GLU A 296 -15.66 0.87 -1.02
CA GLU A 296 -16.24 0.58 0.31
C GLU A 296 -15.34 -0.31 1.21
N GLY A 297 -14.12 -0.62 0.78
CA GLY A 297 -13.19 -1.44 1.56
C GLY A 297 -11.73 -0.99 1.48
N THR A 298 -10.92 -1.56 2.38
CA THR A 298 -9.47 -1.31 2.42
C THR A 298 -8.77 -1.87 1.18
N ARG A 299 -7.88 -1.07 0.57
CA ARG A 299 -6.90 -1.53 -0.43
C ARG A 299 -5.49 -1.36 0.12
N ILE A 300 -4.67 -2.37 -0.04
CA ILE A 300 -3.22 -2.31 0.20
C ILE A 300 -2.50 -2.40 -1.14
N ASN A 301 -1.53 -1.53 -1.36
CA ASN A 301 -0.71 -1.50 -2.56
C ASN A 301 0.77 -1.51 -2.19
N LEU A 302 1.52 -2.43 -2.79
CA LEU A 302 2.95 -2.60 -2.59
C LEU A 302 3.66 -2.12 -3.85
N THR A 303 4.37 -0.99 -3.78
CA THR A 303 5.15 -0.46 -4.92
C THR A 303 6.64 -0.73 -4.70
N PHE A 304 7.15 -1.72 -5.41
CA PHE A 304 8.55 -2.18 -5.42
C PHE A 304 9.37 -1.36 -6.42
N ARG A 305 10.57 -0.94 -6.02
CA ARG A 305 11.50 -0.12 -6.83
C ARG A 305 12.96 -0.50 -6.56
N LEU A 306 13.82 -0.23 -7.54
CA LEU A 306 15.27 -0.35 -7.40
C LEU A 306 15.87 1.03 -7.10
N VAL A 307 16.42 1.19 -5.89
CA VAL A 307 17.34 2.28 -5.54
C VAL A 307 18.71 1.95 -6.11
N LEU A 308 19.32 2.90 -6.81
CA LEU A 308 20.66 2.85 -7.39
C LEU A 308 21.73 3.42 -6.45
#